data_AF-A0AAV3H5B0-F1
#
_entry.id   AF-A0AAV3H5B0-F1
#
_cell.length_a   1.000
_cell.length_b   1.000
_cell.length_c   1.000
_cell.angle_alpha   90.00
_cell.angle_beta   90.00
_cell.angle_gamma   90.00
#
_symmetry.space_group_name_H-M   'P 1'
#
loop_
_entity.id
_entity.type
_entity.pdbx_description
1 polymer ?
#
loop_
_entity_poly.entity_id
_entity_poly.type
_entity_poly.pdbx_seq_one_letter_code
_entity_poly.pdbx_strand_id
1 'polypeptide(L)'
;MVQRLLFFVLTILVVKRISSLPLRLLVAAPFVLLTAADMSISLYSWCTFGTTFNDGFAISVLQSDPDEVAKMLGMYSPYLCAFAFLSLLFLAVIIKYDVSLPTKKVTGILLLIVISGSLFSACQFAYKDAKNKNAFSPYILASRFATYTPFFNLNYFALAAKEHQRLLSIANTVPYFQLSVRDTGIDTYVLIVGESVRVDNMSLYGYTRSTTPQVEAQRKQIKLFNQAISGAPYTALSVPLSLTADSVLSHDIHNYPDNIINMANQAGFQTFWLSSQSAFRQNGTAVTSIAMRAMETVYVRGFDELLLPHLSQALQQNTQQKKLIVLHLNGSHEPACSAYPQSSAVFQPQDDQDACYDNSIHYTDSLLGQVFELLKDRRASVMYFADHGLERDPTKKNVYFHGGREASQQAYHVPMFIWYSPVLGDGVDRTTENNIFSTAYNNYLINAWMGVTKPEQPQTLEEVIVHYKGDSLVVDANHDVFDYVMLRKEFTEDKQGNPTPEGQG
;
A
#
# COMPACT_ATOMS: atom_id res chain seq x y z
N MET A 1 18.17 20.25 -9.32
CA MET A 1 17.60 21.57 -8.96
C MET A 1 17.84 22.63 -10.02
N VAL A 2 19.11 22.98 -10.34
CA VAL A 2 19.45 24.09 -11.27
C VAL A 2 18.75 24.00 -12.64
N GLN A 3 18.76 22.83 -13.28
CA GLN A 3 18.12 22.62 -14.58
C GLN A 3 16.60 22.87 -14.57
N ARG A 4 15.91 22.43 -13.51
CA ARG A 4 14.46 22.61 -13.36
C ARG A 4 14.10 24.09 -13.22
N LEU A 5 14.89 24.81 -12.40
CA LEU A 5 14.73 26.25 -12.23
C LEU A 5 14.98 27.00 -13.55
N LEU A 6 16.03 26.61 -14.28
CA LEU A 6 16.34 27.20 -15.59
C LEU A 6 15.23 26.94 -16.60
N PHE A 7 14.70 25.71 -16.66
CA PHE A 7 13.54 25.36 -17.49
C PHE A 7 12.33 26.23 -17.17
N PHE A 8 11.98 26.35 -15.88
CA PHE A 8 10.87 27.18 -15.41
C PHE A 8 11.06 28.64 -15.83
N VAL A 9 12.19 29.25 -15.45
CA VAL A 9 12.47 30.67 -15.72
C VAL A 9 12.44 30.95 -17.22
N LEU A 10 13.13 30.15 -18.04
CA LEU A 10 13.15 30.36 -19.48
C LEU A 10 11.76 30.23 -20.11
N THR A 11 10.95 29.26 -19.65
CA THR A 11 9.56 29.12 -20.10
C THR A 11 8.72 30.36 -19.76
N ILE A 12 8.82 30.86 -18.52
CA ILE A 12 8.14 32.09 -18.09
C ILE A 12 8.57 33.28 -18.96
N LEU A 13 9.87 33.44 -19.21
CA LEU A 13 10.40 34.55 -20.04
C LEU A 13 9.88 34.48 -21.48
N VAL A 14 9.77 33.27 -22.08
CA VAL A 14 9.19 33.08 -23.41
C VAL A 14 7.70 33.42 -23.42
N VAL A 15 6.93 32.90 -22.47
CA VAL A 15 5.48 33.14 -22.39
C VAL A 15 5.17 34.62 -22.16
N LYS A 16 5.96 35.32 -21.33
CA LYS A 16 5.82 36.78 -21.12
C LYS A 16 5.99 37.59 -22.40
N ARG A 17 6.58 37.05 -23.47
CA ARG A 17 6.68 37.75 -24.78
C ARG A 17 5.37 37.80 -25.55
N ILE A 18 4.37 36.98 -25.21
CA ILE A 18 3.05 37.00 -25.84
C ILE A 18 2.36 38.32 -25.45
N SER A 19 2.11 39.20 -26.40
CA SER A 19 1.53 40.53 -26.16
C SER A 19 0.08 40.47 -25.69
N SER A 20 -0.72 39.59 -26.31
CA SER A 20 -2.11 39.35 -25.94
C SER A 20 -2.20 38.70 -24.56
N LEU A 21 -2.77 39.41 -23.59
CA LEU A 21 -2.96 38.89 -22.23
C LEU A 21 -3.84 37.62 -22.21
N PRO A 22 -4.98 37.55 -22.93
CA PRO A 22 -5.76 36.32 -22.99
C PRO A 22 -4.97 35.12 -23.53
N LEU A 23 -4.22 35.30 -24.62
CA LEU A 23 -3.40 34.24 -25.20
C LEU A 23 -2.24 33.85 -24.27
N ARG A 24 -1.64 34.84 -23.59
CA ARG A 24 -0.59 34.60 -22.59
C ARG A 24 -1.12 33.75 -21.45
N LEU A 25 -2.29 34.08 -20.90
CA LEU A 25 -2.90 33.33 -19.81
C LEU A 25 -3.33 31.93 -20.25
N LEU A 26 -3.89 31.77 -21.45
CA LEU A 26 -4.24 30.46 -22.02
C LEU A 26 -3.03 29.51 -22.06
N VAL A 27 -1.87 30.00 -22.47
CA VAL A 27 -0.63 29.20 -22.56
C VAL A 27 0.05 29.06 -21.19
N ALA A 28 0.09 30.12 -20.40
CA ALA A 28 0.79 30.15 -19.12
C ALA A 28 0.07 29.35 -18.03
N ALA A 29 -1.26 29.49 -17.94
CA ALA A 29 -2.04 29.01 -16.80
C ALA A 29 -1.87 27.50 -16.56
N PRO A 30 -1.99 26.61 -17.57
CA PRO A 30 -1.75 25.18 -17.36
C PRO A 30 -0.33 24.90 -16.84
N PHE A 31 0.68 25.57 -17.41
CA PHE A 31 2.08 25.38 -17.01
C PHE A 31 2.33 25.82 -15.56
N VAL A 32 1.86 27.01 -15.17
CA VAL A 32 2.10 27.53 -13.81
C VAL A 32 1.27 26.81 -12.76
N LEU A 33 0.02 26.43 -13.08
CA LEU A 33 -0.84 25.68 -12.17
C LEU A 33 -0.27 24.27 -11.94
N LEU A 34 0.16 23.57 -12.98
CA LEU A 34 0.81 22.27 -12.82
C LEU A 34 2.13 22.37 -12.05
N THR A 35 2.91 23.45 -12.23
CA THR A 35 4.17 23.65 -11.49
C THR A 35 3.86 23.92 -10.01
N ALA A 36 2.85 24.74 -9.73
CA ALA A 36 2.40 25.00 -8.36
C ALA A 36 1.89 23.71 -7.69
N ALA A 37 1.14 22.86 -8.40
CA ALA A 37 0.67 21.58 -7.90
C ALA A 37 1.84 20.62 -7.59
N ASP A 38 2.79 20.49 -8.51
CA ASP A 38 3.99 19.63 -8.35
C ASP A 38 4.83 20.04 -7.13
N MET A 39 5.06 21.35 -6.95
CA MET A 39 5.77 21.88 -5.79
C MET A 39 4.98 21.69 -4.50
N SER A 40 3.65 21.87 -4.53
CA SER A 40 2.81 21.72 -3.34
C SER A 40 2.73 20.28 -2.87
N ILE A 41 2.67 19.31 -3.79
CA ILE A 41 2.75 17.86 -3.48
C ILE A 41 4.11 17.50 -2.86
N SER A 42 5.20 18.10 -3.36
CA SER A 42 6.53 17.89 -2.79
C SER A 42 6.65 18.43 -1.38
N LEU A 43 6.14 19.64 -1.14
CA LEU A 43 6.08 20.25 0.19
C LEU A 43 5.23 19.41 1.14
N TYR A 44 4.07 18.96 0.67
CA TYR A 44 3.20 18.04 1.38
C TYR A 44 3.92 16.76 1.79
N SER A 45 4.64 16.12 0.85
CA SER A 45 5.35 14.87 1.11
C SER A 45 6.42 15.05 2.20
N TRP A 46 7.19 16.13 2.09
CA TRP A 46 8.29 16.41 3.02
C TRP A 46 7.78 16.75 4.42
N CYS A 47 6.84 17.69 4.52
CA CYS A 47 6.34 18.16 5.81
C CYS A 47 5.44 17.13 6.53
N THR A 48 4.76 16.26 5.78
CA THR A 48 3.87 15.23 6.38
C THR A 48 4.62 13.93 6.65
N PHE A 49 5.42 13.42 5.72
CA PHE A 49 6.00 12.08 5.80
C PHE A 49 7.52 12.08 6.02
N GLY A 50 8.17 13.25 6.05
CA GLY A 50 9.63 13.35 6.19
C GLY A 50 10.39 12.83 4.96
N THR A 51 9.72 12.64 3.82
CA THR A 51 10.31 12.10 2.59
C THR A 51 9.94 12.92 1.36
N THR A 52 10.74 12.81 0.31
CA THR A 52 10.34 13.28 -1.02
C THR A 52 9.16 12.46 -1.54
N PHE A 53 8.36 13.06 -2.43
CA PHE A 53 7.34 12.32 -3.18
C PHE A 53 7.96 11.11 -3.90
N ASN A 54 7.26 9.98 -3.93
CA ASN A 54 7.82 8.69 -4.34
C ASN A 54 6.85 7.85 -5.19
N ASP A 55 7.30 6.66 -5.61
CA ASP A 55 6.51 5.73 -6.42
C ASP A 55 5.26 5.24 -5.66
N GLY A 56 5.39 4.89 -4.37
CA GLY A 56 4.27 4.50 -3.52
C GLY A 56 3.15 5.53 -3.51
N PHE A 57 3.45 6.80 -3.25
CA PHE A 57 2.44 7.87 -3.28
C PHE A 57 1.82 8.07 -4.66
N ALA A 58 2.61 7.96 -5.74
CA ALA A 58 2.07 8.06 -7.10
C ALA A 58 1.14 6.88 -7.43
N ILE A 59 1.50 5.67 -6.99
CA ILE A 59 0.67 4.47 -7.13
C ILE A 59 -0.62 4.64 -6.33
N SER A 60 -0.55 5.04 -5.06
CA SER A 60 -1.72 5.31 -4.23
C SER A 60 -2.64 6.30 -4.94
N VAL A 61 -2.17 7.50 -5.32
CA VAL A 61 -3.02 8.50 -6.01
C VAL A 61 -3.66 7.97 -7.31
N LEU A 62 -2.98 7.12 -8.08
CA LEU A 62 -3.53 6.55 -9.32
C LEU A 62 -4.55 5.43 -9.07
N GLN A 63 -4.43 4.73 -7.94
CA GLN A 63 -5.27 3.59 -7.56
C GLN A 63 -6.43 4.00 -6.64
N SER A 64 -6.29 5.11 -5.90
CA SER A 64 -7.29 5.65 -5.00
C SER A 64 -8.59 6.01 -5.73
N ASP A 65 -9.69 5.81 -5.04
CA ASP A 65 -11.01 6.24 -5.50
C ASP A 65 -11.29 7.72 -5.18
N PRO A 66 -12.35 8.32 -5.77
CA PRO A 66 -12.66 9.72 -5.54
C PRO A 66 -12.94 10.07 -4.08
N ASP A 67 -13.49 9.15 -3.29
CA ASP A 67 -13.79 9.38 -1.87
C ASP A 67 -12.50 9.40 -1.05
N GLU A 68 -11.56 8.50 -1.35
CA GLU A 68 -10.22 8.48 -0.74
C GLU A 68 -9.42 9.74 -1.10
N VAL A 69 -9.40 10.15 -2.38
CA VAL A 69 -8.76 11.40 -2.81
C VAL A 69 -9.36 12.60 -2.10
N ALA A 70 -10.69 12.66 -1.95
CA ALA A 70 -11.36 13.74 -1.24
C ALA A 70 -10.99 13.78 0.26
N LYS A 71 -10.95 12.62 0.93
CA LYS A 71 -10.52 12.50 2.34
C LYS A 71 -9.08 12.97 2.51
N MET A 72 -8.16 12.54 1.63
CA MET A 72 -6.76 12.96 1.65
C MET A 72 -6.61 14.47 1.43
N LEU A 73 -7.30 15.05 0.45
CA LEU A 73 -7.28 16.50 0.23
C LEU A 73 -7.83 17.29 1.44
N GLY A 74 -8.84 16.76 2.12
CA GLY A 74 -9.39 17.35 3.35
C GLY A 74 -8.42 17.29 4.53
N MET A 75 -7.78 16.14 4.73
CA MET A 75 -6.79 15.88 5.78
C MET A 75 -5.59 16.83 5.70
N TYR A 76 -5.25 17.28 4.49
CA TYR A 76 -4.05 18.06 4.18
C TYR A 76 -4.35 19.42 3.54
N SER A 77 -5.48 20.03 3.94
CA SER A 77 -5.93 21.33 3.42
C SER A 77 -4.93 22.51 3.52
N PRO A 78 -3.95 22.58 4.46
CA PRO A 78 -2.94 23.63 4.43
C PRO A 78 -2.12 23.66 3.13
N TYR A 79 -1.90 22.51 2.49
CA TYR A 79 -1.15 22.44 1.23
C TYR A 79 -1.98 22.87 0.03
N LEU A 80 -3.32 22.90 0.14
CA LEU A 80 -4.18 23.58 -0.82
C LEU A 80 -3.97 25.11 -0.77
N CYS A 81 -3.69 25.65 0.42
CA CYS A 81 -3.33 27.06 0.57
C CYS A 81 -1.97 27.36 -0.04
N ALA A 82 -0.98 26.46 0.13
CA ALA A 82 0.32 26.57 -0.55
C ALA A 82 0.15 26.53 -2.07
N PHE A 83 -0.67 25.62 -2.59
CA PHE A 83 -1.01 25.55 -4.02
C PHE A 83 -1.65 26.84 -4.53
N ALA A 84 -2.65 27.37 -3.80
CA ALA A 84 -3.32 28.62 -4.17
C ALA A 84 -2.34 29.80 -4.15
N PHE A 85 -1.51 29.91 -3.11
CA PHE A 85 -0.49 30.94 -2.99
C PHE A 85 0.53 30.89 -4.13
N LEU A 86 1.11 29.72 -4.42
CA LEU A 86 2.06 29.54 -5.52
C LEU A 86 1.42 29.82 -6.88
N SER A 87 0.18 29.38 -7.08
CA SER A 87 -0.59 29.65 -8.30
C SER A 87 -0.78 31.15 -8.52
N LEU A 88 -1.21 31.88 -7.49
CA LEU A 88 -1.38 33.34 -7.54
C LEU A 88 -0.05 34.04 -7.77
N LEU A 89 1.03 33.62 -7.10
CA LEU A 89 2.37 34.15 -7.26
C LEU A 89 2.85 34.00 -8.71
N PHE A 90 2.75 32.80 -9.28
CA PHE A 90 3.21 32.54 -10.65
C PHE A 90 2.33 33.24 -11.69
N LEU A 91 1.01 33.31 -11.49
CA LEU A 91 0.11 34.07 -12.35
C LEU A 91 0.40 35.59 -12.28
N ALA A 92 0.69 36.13 -11.11
CA ALA A 92 1.07 37.54 -10.95
C ALA A 92 2.36 37.87 -11.73
N VAL A 93 3.35 36.96 -11.71
CA VAL A 93 4.58 37.09 -12.50
C VAL A 93 4.30 37.10 -14.01
N ILE A 94 3.30 36.35 -14.48
CA ILE A 94 2.89 36.30 -15.89
C ILE A 94 2.14 37.58 -16.32
N ILE A 95 1.31 38.13 -15.43
CA ILE A 95 0.52 39.34 -15.67
C ILE A 95 1.43 40.58 -15.74
N LYS A 96 2.34 40.74 -14.76
CA LYS A 96 3.21 41.94 -14.69
C LYS A 96 4.26 41.93 -15.81
N TYR A 97 4.09 42.82 -16.78
CA TYR A 97 4.99 42.99 -17.93
C TYR A 97 6.07 44.04 -17.63
N ASP A 98 6.99 43.75 -16.72
CA ASP A 98 7.95 44.79 -16.29
C ASP A 98 9.34 44.23 -15.97
N VAL A 99 10.00 43.65 -16.97
CA VAL A 99 11.38 43.17 -16.83
C VAL A 99 12.17 43.50 -18.09
N SER A 100 13.39 44.01 -17.93
CA SER A 100 14.40 44.06 -18.99
C SER A 100 14.79 42.63 -19.40
N LEU A 101 14.04 42.06 -20.34
CA LEU A 101 14.22 40.68 -20.75
C LEU A 101 15.39 40.52 -21.75
N PRO A 102 16.24 39.48 -21.62
CA PRO A 102 17.23 39.10 -22.64
C PRO A 102 16.60 38.98 -24.03
N THR A 103 17.36 39.18 -25.12
CA THR A 103 16.78 39.18 -26.48
C THR A 103 15.95 37.92 -26.76
N LYS A 104 14.86 38.06 -27.52
CA LYS A 104 13.93 36.94 -27.84
C LYS A 104 14.67 35.71 -28.38
N LYS A 105 15.68 35.95 -29.22
CA LYS A 105 16.53 34.90 -29.81
C LYS A 105 17.32 34.16 -28.72
N VAL A 106 17.96 34.89 -27.80
CA VAL A 106 18.76 34.28 -26.73
C VAL A 106 17.88 33.43 -25.81
N THR A 107 16.77 33.96 -25.31
CA THR A 107 15.88 33.19 -24.41
C THR A 107 15.30 31.95 -25.09
N GLY A 108 14.85 32.08 -26.35
CA GLY A 108 14.33 30.94 -27.11
C GLY A 108 15.38 29.87 -27.38
N ILE A 109 16.59 30.27 -27.79
CA ILE A 109 17.72 29.34 -28.03
C ILE A 109 18.11 28.63 -26.74
N LEU A 110 18.22 29.35 -25.62
CA LEU A 110 18.54 28.74 -24.32
C LEU A 110 17.46 27.75 -23.88
N LEU A 111 16.18 28.08 -24.06
CA LEU A 111 15.09 27.15 -23.74
C LEU A 111 15.17 25.89 -24.60
N LEU A 112 15.42 26.04 -25.90
CA LEU A 112 15.60 24.92 -26.81
C LEU A 112 16.81 24.06 -26.42
N ILE A 113 17.94 24.66 -26.05
CA ILE A 113 19.13 23.93 -25.57
C ILE A 113 18.77 23.12 -24.32
N VAL A 114 18.05 23.71 -23.37
CA VAL A 114 17.62 23.02 -22.14
C VAL A 114 16.67 21.86 -22.46
N ILE A 115 15.68 22.06 -23.33
CA ILE A 115 14.75 21.00 -23.75
C ILE A 115 15.49 19.89 -24.49
N SER A 116 16.31 20.22 -25.49
CA SER A 116 17.07 19.26 -26.29
C SER A 116 18.08 18.50 -25.44
N GLY A 117 18.77 19.15 -24.51
CA GLY A 117 19.68 18.48 -23.57
C GLY A 117 18.95 17.52 -22.63
N SER A 118 17.78 17.94 -22.11
CA SER A 118 16.93 17.09 -21.26
C SER A 118 16.41 15.87 -22.04
N LEU A 119 15.96 16.07 -23.28
CA LEU A 119 15.47 15.00 -24.15
C LEU A 119 16.59 14.04 -24.57
N PHE A 120 17.76 14.58 -24.95
CA PHE A 120 18.92 13.76 -25.30
C PHE A 120 19.36 12.88 -24.12
N SER A 121 19.46 13.44 -22.91
CA SER A 121 19.78 12.68 -21.70
C SER A 121 18.73 11.61 -21.39
N ALA A 122 17.45 11.95 -21.52
CA ALA A 122 16.36 10.99 -21.30
C ALA A 122 16.35 9.85 -22.34
N CYS A 123 16.59 10.16 -23.62
CA CYS A 123 16.74 9.16 -24.68
C CYS A 123 17.96 8.26 -24.45
N GLN A 124 19.10 8.83 -24.05
CA GLN A 124 20.30 8.05 -23.73
C GLN A 124 20.05 7.08 -22.58
N PHE A 125 19.35 7.54 -21.53
CA PHE A 125 18.97 6.69 -20.40
C PHE A 125 18.01 5.57 -20.86
N ALA A 126 16.93 5.91 -21.56
CA ALA A 126 15.93 4.96 -22.01
C ALA A 126 16.51 3.93 -22.98
N TYR A 127 17.46 4.32 -23.83
CA TYR A 127 18.19 3.40 -24.71
C TYR A 127 19.08 2.43 -23.92
N LYS A 128 19.78 2.91 -22.88
CA LYS A 128 20.61 2.07 -22.02
C LYS A 128 19.76 1.07 -21.21
N ASP A 129 18.63 1.51 -20.66
CA ASP A 129 17.65 0.64 -19.99
C ASP A 129 17.08 -0.40 -20.96
N ALA A 130 16.70 0.00 -22.17
CA ALA A 130 16.18 -0.89 -23.19
C ALA A 130 17.19 -1.96 -23.61
N LYS A 131 18.49 -1.63 -23.66
CA LYS A 131 19.55 -2.61 -23.93
C LYS A 131 19.70 -3.63 -22.80
N ASN A 132 19.55 -3.20 -21.55
CA ASN A 132 19.66 -4.09 -20.40
C ASN A 132 18.44 -5.00 -20.24
N LYS A 133 17.24 -4.48 -20.54
CA LYS A 133 15.96 -5.17 -20.35
C LYS A 133 15.35 -5.73 -21.64
N ASN A 134 16.07 -5.62 -22.77
CA ASN A 134 15.62 -6.01 -24.11
C ASN A 134 14.26 -5.44 -24.54
N ALA A 135 13.83 -4.31 -23.98
CA ALA A 135 12.54 -3.69 -24.28
C ALA A 135 12.59 -2.17 -24.08
N PHE A 136 12.16 -1.41 -25.08
CA PHE A 136 11.99 0.04 -24.94
C PHE A 136 10.65 0.36 -24.28
N SER A 137 10.68 1.26 -23.28
CA SER A 137 9.47 1.73 -22.60
C SER A 137 9.32 3.24 -22.76
N PRO A 138 8.24 3.73 -23.40
CA PRO A 138 7.99 5.17 -23.52
C PRO A 138 7.80 5.84 -22.15
N TYR A 139 7.32 5.10 -21.15
CA TYR A 139 7.19 5.57 -19.78
C TYR A 139 8.54 5.86 -19.11
N ILE A 140 9.59 5.08 -19.41
CA ILE A 140 10.94 5.33 -18.88
C ILE A 140 11.52 6.61 -19.49
N LEU A 141 11.31 6.82 -20.79
CA LEU A 141 11.67 8.08 -21.45
C LEU A 141 10.92 9.27 -20.84
N ALA A 142 9.59 9.16 -20.70
CA ALA A 142 8.76 10.20 -20.11
C ALA A 142 9.16 10.50 -18.66
N SER A 143 9.39 9.47 -17.85
CA SER A 143 9.85 9.59 -16.47
C SER A 143 11.16 10.37 -16.40
N ARG A 144 12.19 9.94 -17.16
CA ARG A 144 13.48 10.62 -17.17
C ARG A 144 13.39 12.05 -17.68
N PHE A 145 12.61 12.31 -18.72
CA PHE A 145 12.40 13.67 -19.20
C PHE A 145 11.77 14.55 -18.11
N ALA A 146 10.71 14.05 -17.45
CA ALA A 146 10.02 14.78 -16.39
C ALA A 146 10.95 15.18 -15.24
N THR A 147 11.93 14.33 -14.86
CA THR A 147 12.90 14.67 -13.79
C THR A 147 13.71 15.95 -14.03
N TYR A 148 13.83 16.40 -15.28
CA TYR A 148 14.54 17.62 -15.68
C TYR A 148 13.62 18.85 -15.80
N THR A 149 12.31 18.65 -15.77
CA THR A 149 11.30 19.71 -15.89
C THR A 149 10.86 20.24 -14.53
N PRO A 150 10.09 21.35 -14.49
CA PRO A 150 9.43 21.82 -13.26
C PRO A 150 8.32 20.89 -12.76
N PHE A 151 7.90 19.90 -13.55
CA PHE A 151 6.90 18.89 -13.21
C PHE A 151 7.56 17.58 -12.80
N PHE A 152 8.54 17.67 -11.90
CA PHE A 152 9.42 16.53 -11.70
C PHE A 152 8.71 15.36 -11.06
N ASN A 153 7.64 15.54 -10.28
CA ASN A 153 6.88 14.43 -9.71
C ASN A 153 6.10 13.63 -10.77
N LEU A 154 5.88 14.17 -11.98
CA LEU A 154 5.35 13.38 -13.10
C LEU A 154 6.25 12.18 -13.45
N ASN A 155 7.51 12.18 -13.02
CA ASN A 155 8.38 11.03 -13.19
C ASN A 155 7.84 9.77 -12.47
N TYR A 156 7.33 9.93 -11.24
CA TYR A 156 6.76 8.84 -10.43
C TYR A 156 5.41 8.40 -11.01
N PHE A 157 4.56 9.34 -11.44
CA PHE A 157 3.31 9.01 -12.14
C PHE A 157 3.53 8.25 -13.45
N ALA A 158 4.59 8.58 -14.19
CA ALA A 158 4.95 7.82 -15.40
C ALA A 158 5.39 6.39 -15.08
N LEU A 159 6.12 6.17 -13.99
CA LEU A 159 6.51 4.83 -13.52
C LEU A 159 5.30 4.04 -13.01
N ALA A 160 4.43 4.65 -12.20
CA ALA A 160 3.20 4.04 -11.73
C ALA A 160 2.25 3.68 -12.89
N ALA A 161 2.17 4.51 -13.93
CA ALA A 161 1.40 4.21 -15.14
C ALA A 161 2.01 3.06 -15.97
N LYS A 162 3.34 2.95 -16.02
CA LYS A 162 4.04 1.80 -16.61
C LYS A 162 3.67 0.51 -15.89
N GLU A 163 3.66 0.57 -14.56
CA GLU A 163 3.33 -0.57 -13.72
C GLU A 163 1.89 -1.03 -13.92
N HIS A 164 0.95 -0.08 -13.91
CA HIS A 164 -0.44 -0.34 -14.26
C HIS A 164 -0.59 -1.01 -15.64
N GLN A 165 0.15 -0.55 -16.65
CA GLN A 165 0.14 -1.20 -17.98
C GLN A 165 0.67 -2.65 -17.92
N ARG A 166 1.73 -2.89 -17.13
CA ARG A 166 2.28 -4.23 -16.97
C ARG A 166 1.28 -5.15 -16.24
N LEU A 167 0.56 -4.67 -15.23
CA LEU A 167 -0.51 -5.43 -14.55
C LEU A 167 -1.62 -5.86 -15.52
N LEU A 168 -2.04 -4.96 -16.42
CA LEU A 168 -3.02 -5.30 -17.46
C LEU A 168 -2.52 -6.41 -18.41
N SER A 169 -1.21 -6.51 -18.63
CA SER A 169 -0.63 -7.53 -19.52
C SER A 169 -0.68 -8.96 -18.95
N ILE A 170 -0.77 -9.09 -17.63
CA ILE A 170 -0.80 -10.38 -16.92
C ILE A 170 -2.19 -10.74 -16.36
N ALA A 171 -3.17 -9.84 -16.50
CA ALA A 171 -4.50 -9.99 -15.90
C ALA A 171 -5.19 -11.30 -16.31
N ASN A 172 -4.98 -11.76 -17.55
CA ASN A 172 -5.58 -12.98 -18.08
C ASN A 172 -4.67 -14.21 -18.01
N THR A 173 -3.46 -14.09 -17.45
CA THR A 173 -2.53 -15.21 -17.32
C THR A 173 -2.98 -16.11 -16.18
N VAL A 174 -3.29 -17.37 -16.44
CA VAL A 174 -3.56 -18.39 -15.40
C VAL A 174 -2.52 -19.50 -15.58
N PRO A 175 -1.48 -19.57 -14.75
CA PRO A 175 -0.47 -20.61 -14.83
C PRO A 175 -1.07 -21.98 -14.44
N TYR A 176 -0.44 -23.04 -14.94
CA TYR A 176 -0.69 -24.40 -14.48
C TYR A 176 0.44 -24.83 -13.54
N PHE A 177 0.08 -25.38 -12.39
CA PHE A 177 1.02 -25.84 -11.38
C PHE A 177 1.09 -27.36 -11.30
N GLN A 178 2.23 -27.92 -10.96
CA GLN A 178 2.27 -29.28 -10.42
C GLN A 178 1.99 -29.19 -8.92
N LEU A 179 0.83 -29.68 -8.48
CA LEU A 179 0.40 -29.55 -7.10
C LEU A 179 0.66 -30.83 -6.29
N SER A 180 1.07 -30.63 -5.05
CA SER A 180 1.03 -31.59 -3.95
C SER A 180 -0.14 -31.20 -3.05
N VAL A 181 -1.18 -32.05 -2.99
CA VAL A 181 -2.38 -31.78 -2.20
C VAL A 181 -2.46 -32.76 -1.03
N ARG A 182 -2.55 -32.23 0.19
CA ARG A 182 -2.66 -32.99 1.43
C ARG A 182 -3.95 -32.63 2.16
N ASP A 183 -4.57 -33.63 2.78
CA ASP A 183 -5.65 -33.35 3.73
C ASP A 183 -5.08 -32.84 5.06
N THR A 184 -5.52 -31.65 5.46
CA THR A 184 -5.17 -30.96 6.70
C THR A 184 -6.19 -31.21 7.81
N GLY A 185 -7.34 -31.84 7.49
CA GLY A 185 -8.47 -31.92 8.40
C GLY A 185 -9.36 -30.67 8.40
N ILE A 186 -9.06 -29.66 7.56
CA ILE A 186 -9.81 -28.41 7.44
C ILE A 186 -10.54 -28.38 6.09
N ASP A 187 -11.81 -27.96 6.12
CA ASP A 187 -12.68 -27.86 4.96
C ASP A 187 -13.00 -26.41 4.59
N THR A 188 -12.92 -25.48 5.55
CA THR A 188 -13.16 -24.04 5.34
C THR A 188 -11.98 -23.21 5.85
N TYR A 189 -11.34 -22.49 4.94
CA TYR A 189 -10.25 -21.59 5.21
C TYR A 189 -10.73 -20.16 5.02
N VAL A 190 -10.66 -19.35 6.08
CA VAL A 190 -10.97 -17.92 6.00
C VAL A 190 -9.68 -17.14 6.16
N LEU A 191 -9.26 -16.45 5.11
CA LEU A 191 -8.12 -15.55 5.14
C LEU A 191 -8.62 -14.12 5.36
N ILE A 192 -8.16 -13.45 6.41
CA ILE A 192 -8.53 -12.07 6.70
C ILE A 192 -7.29 -11.21 6.49
N VAL A 193 -7.31 -10.40 5.43
CA VAL A 193 -6.28 -9.40 5.16
C VAL A 193 -6.76 -8.11 5.81
N GLY A 194 -6.17 -7.79 6.97
CA GLY A 194 -6.38 -6.55 7.70
C GLY A 194 -5.63 -5.39 7.04
N GLU A 195 -5.98 -4.17 7.44
CA GLU A 195 -5.50 -2.94 6.83
C GLU A 195 -4.95 -2.00 7.90
N SER A 196 -3.69 -1.58 7.75
CA SER A 196 -3.08 -0.49 8.53
C SER A 196 -3.07 -0.67 10.06
N VAL A 197 -2.93 -1.91 10.58
CA VAL A 197 -2.92 -2.21 12.03
C VAL A 197 -1.49 -2.45 12.53
N ARG A 198 -1.12 -1.76 13.60
CA ARG A 198 0.13 -1.94 14.33
C ARG A 198 -0.01 -2.94 15.47
N VAL A 199 1.03 -3.74 15.70
CA VAL A 199 1.11 -4.61 16.91
C VAL A 199 1.04 -3.80 18.20
N ASP A 200 1.68 -2.62 18.22
CA ASP A 200 1.78 -1.75 19.40
C ASP A 200 0.42 -1.31 19.98
N ASN A 201 -0.65 -1.36 19.17
CA ASN A 201 -2.00 -0.93 19.56
C ASN A 201 -2.98 -2.10 19.79
N MET A 202 -2.51 -3.35 19.81
CA MET A 202 -3.34 -4.54 20.06
C MET A 202 -3.09 -5.12 21.45
N SER A 203 -4.13 -5.19 22.29
CA SER A 203 -3.99 -5.75 23.65
C SER A 203 -3.57 -7.22 23.66
N LEU A 204 -3.86 -7.95 22.57
CA LEU A 204 -3.39 -9.32 22.32
C LEU A 204 -1.86 -9.46 22.46
N TYR A 205 -1.12 -8.39 22.14
CA TYR A 205 0.34 -8.30 22.20
C TYR A 205 0.84 -7.49 23.41
N GLY A 206 -0.05 -7.09 24.33
CA GLY A 206 0.30 -6.42 25.58
C GLY A 206 0.03 -4.91 25.60
N TYR A 207 -0.66 -4.36 24.59
CA TYR A 207 -1.12 -2.96 24.66
C TYR A 207 -2.08 -2.73 25.84
N THR A 208 -1.97 -1.56 26.46
CA THR A 208 -2.62 -1.29 27.76
C THR A 208 -4.14 -1.11 27.68
N ARG A 209 -4.66 -0.65 26.54
CA ARG A 209 -6.12 -0.53 26.33
C ARG A 209 -6.62 -1.82 25.73
N SER A 210 -7.77 -2.32 26.20
CA SER A 210 -8.41 -3.57 25.74
C SER A 210 -8.97 -3.43 24.32
N THR A 211 -8.10 -3.31 23.32
CA THR A 211 -8.45 -3.13 21.91
C THR A 211 -8.81 -4.44 21.21
N THR A 212 -8.43 -5.61 21.75
CA THR A 212 -8.71 -6.91 21.11
C THR A 212 -9.32 -7.98 22.04
N PRO A 213 -10.39 -7.67 22.79
CA PRO A 213 -10.96 -8.61 23.76
C PRO A 213 -11.53 -9.90 23.14
N GLN A 214 -12.08 -9.86 21.92
CA GLN A 214 -12.66 -11.04 21.28
C GLN A 214 -11.57 -12.03 20.86
N VAL A 215 -10.46 -11.56 20.28
CA VAL A 215 -9.34 -12.43 19.90
C VAL A 215 -8.64 -12.97 21.15
N GLU A 216 -8.48 -12.18 22.20
CA GLU A 216 -7.93 -12.64 23.49
C GLU A 216 -8.75 -13.76 24.14
N ALA A 217 -10.08 -13.68 24.07
CA ALA A 217 -10.95 -14.75 24.56
C ALA A 217 -10.69 -16.09 23.85
N GLN A 218 -10.17 -16.04 22.61
CA GLN A 218 -9.82 -17.20 21.79
C GLN A 218 -8.35 -17.61 21.88
N ARG A 219 -7.56 -17.06 22.80
CA ARG A 219 -6.09 -17.26 22.84
C ARG A 219 -5.65 -18.73 22.86
N LYS A 220 -6.42 -19.62 23.49
CA LYS A 220 -6.13 -21.07 23.51
C LYS A 220 -6.31 -21.76 22.16
N GLN A 221 -7.04 -21.14 21.24
CA GLN A 221 -7.30 -21.64 19.89
C GLN A 221 -6.37 -21.06 18.83
N ILE A 222 -5.41 -20.22 19.25
CA ILE A 222 -4.61 -19.40 18.34
C ILE A 222 -3.15 -19.84 18.33
N LYS A 223 -2.60 -20.03 17.13
CA LYS A 223 -1.16 -19.92 16.86
C LYS A 223 -0.83 -18.44 16.62
N LEU A 224 -0.16 -17.83 17.59
CA LEU A 224 0.22 -16.40 17.55
C LEU A 224 1.62 -16.23 16.94
N PHE A 225 1.83 -15.19 16.13
CA PHE A 225 3.15 -14.77 15.66
C PHE A 225 3.50 -13.46 16.35
N ASN A 226 4.41 -13.50 17.33
CA ASN A 226 4.76 -12.31 18.12
C ASN A 226 5.52 -11.26 17.32
N GLN A 227 6.31 -11.68 16.33
CA GLN A 227 7.19 -10.81 15.55
C GLN A 227 6.94 -10.95 14.04
N ALA A 228 5.68 -10.85 13.62
CA ALA A 228 5.37 -10.79 12.19
C ALA A 228 5.68 -9.40 11.62
N ILE A 229 6.34 -9.34 10.46
CA ILE A 229 6.65 -8.08 9.78
C ILE A 229 6.08 -8.07 8.37
N SER A 230 5.60 -6.92 7.91
CA SER A 230 5.18 -6.74 6.53
C SER A 230 6.38 -6.64 5.61
N GLY A 231 6.25 -7.17 4.39
CA GLY A 231 7.25 -6.97 3.34
C GLY A 231 7.35 -5.51 2.86
N ALA A 232 6.28 -4.72 2.98
CA ALA A 232 6.23 -3.34 2.49
C ALA A 232 5.28 -2.44 3.33
N PRO A 233 5.47 -1.10 3.37
CA PRO A 233 4.73 -0.21 4.27
C PRO A 233 3.46 0.40 3.63
N TYR A 234 2.89 -0.25 2.61
CA TYR A 234 1.67 0.22 1.92
C TYR A 234 1.01 -0.91 1.10
N THR A 235 -0.33 -0.91 1.04
CA THR A 235 -1.18 -1.99 0.50
C THR A 235 -0.81 -2.46 -0.90
N ALA A 236 -0.55 -1.51 -1.81
CA ALA A 236 -0.33 -1.81 -3.23
C ALA A 236 0.92 -2.66 -3.51
N LEU A 237 1.84 -2.76 -2.54
CA LEU A 237 3.02 -3.63 -2.58
C LEU A 237 2.97 -4.75 -1.53
N SER A 238 2.47 -4.49 -0.32
CA SER A 238 2.45 -5.47 0.77
C SER A 238 1.50 -6.65 0.53
N VAL A 239 0.30 -6.38 -0.02
CA VAL A 239 -0.69 -7.42 -0.29
C VAL A 239 -0.21 -8.36 -1.40
N PRO A 240 0.28 -7.89 -2.57
CA PRO A 240 0.83 -8.77 -3.59
C PRO A 240 2.04 -9.58 -3.12
N LEU A 241 2.95 -8.98 -2.34
CA LEU A 241 4.05 -9.72 -1.72
C LEU A 241 3.53 -10.84 -0.80
N SER A 242 2.46 -10.60 -0.06
CA SER A 242 1.91 -11.58 0.88
C SER A 242 1.12 -12.69 0.19
N LEU A 243 0.51 -12.44 -0.97
CA LEU A 243 -0.47 -13.34 -1.59
C LEU A 243 0.02 -14.01 -2.88
N THR A 244 1.20 -13.66 -3.36
CA THR A 244 1.78 -14.17 -4.62
C THR A 244 3.20 -14.69 -4.44
N ALA A 245 3.78 -15.28 -5.48
CA ALA A 245 5.18 -15.72 -5.49
C ALA A 245 6.19 -14.57 -5.71
N ASP A 246 5.74 -13.32 -5.64
CA ASP A 246 6.64 -12.18 -5.68
C ASP A 246 7.57 -12.15 -4.45
N SER A 247 8.68 -11.41 -4.54
CA SER A 247 9.67 -11.33 -3.46
C SER A 247 10.21 -9.91 -3.28
N VAL A 248 10.59 -9.61 -2.03
CA VAL A 248 11.19 -8.34 -1.62
C VAL A 248 12.43 -7.98 -2.47
N LEU A 249 13.26 -8.98 -2.82
CA LEU A 249 14.53 -8.74 -3.53
C LEU A 249 14.36 -8.55 -5.04
N SER A 250 13.45 -9.29 -5.66
CA SER A 250 13.34 -9.32 -7.12
C SER A 250 12.24 -8.41 -7.66
N HIS A 251 11.17 -8.20 -6.88
CA HIS A 251 9.92 -7.56 -7.26
C HIS A 251 9.60 -7.65 -8.77
N ASP A 252 8.87 -8.70 -9.16
CA ASP A 252 8.42 -8.89 -10.53
C ASP A 252 6.95 -9.28 -10.58
N ILE A 253 6.13 -8.37 -11.12
CA ILE A 253 4.71 -8.62 -11.32
C ILE A 253 4.39 -9.88 -12.14
N HIS A 254 5.31 -10.40 -12.94
CA HIS A 254 5.11 -11.65 -13.66
C HIS A 254 4.92 -12.85 -12.72
N ASN A 255 5.24 -12.70 -11.43
CA ASN A 255 4.96 -13.65 -10.37
C ASN A 255 3.55 -13.51 -9.78
N TYR A 256 2.82 -12.43 -10.04
CA TYR A 256 1.46 -12.24 -9.48
C TYR A 256 0.43 -13.29 -9.94
N PRO A 257 0.48 -13.86 -11.16
CA PRO A 257 -0.36 -14.99 -11.53
C PRO A 257 -0.09 -16.25 -10.69
N ASP A 258 1.06 -16.36 -10.05
CA ASP A 258 1.37 -17.41 -9.09
C ASP A 258 0.90 -16.96 -7.69
N ASN A 259 -0.37 -17.16 -7.40
CA ASN A 259 -1.02 -16.66 -6.17
C ASN A 259 -1.94 -17.70 -5.53
N ILE A 260 -2.27 -17.44 -4.27
CA ILE A 260 -3.08 -18.33 -3.42
C ILE A 260 -4.45 -18.69 -4.03
N ILE A 261 -5.06 -17.78 -4.81
CA ILE A 261 -6.39 -18.01 -5.39
C ILE A 261 -6.29 -18.98 -6.56
N ASN A 262 -5.32 -18.79 -7.46
CA ASN A 262 -5.09 -19.71 -8.56
C ASN A 262 -4.66 -21.10 -8.06
N MET A 263 -3.82 -21.16 -7.03
CA MET A 263 -3.42 -22.41 -6.37
C MET A 263 -4.65 -23.15 -5.83
N ALA A 264 -5.50 -22.46 -5.06
CA ALA A 264 -6.72 -23.03 -4.48
C ALA A 264 -7.72 -23.48 -5.56
N ASN A 265 -7.97 -22.65 -6.57
CA ASN A 265 -8.83 -22.98 -7.71
C ASN A 265 -8.36 -24.26 -8.42
N GLN A 266 -7.06 -24.37 -8.71
CA GLN A 266 -6.53 -25.54 -9.39
C GLN A 266 -6.58 -26.80 -8.52
N ALA A 267 -6.50 -26.65 -7.20
CA ALA A 267 -6.73 -27.75 -6.25
C ALA A 267 -8.22 -28.11 -6.05
N GLY A 268 -9.14 -27.43 -6.74
CA GLY A 268 -10.57 -27.73 -6.71
C GLY A 268 -11.33 -27.08 -5.55
N PHE A 269 -10.76 -26.07 -4.90
CA PHE A 269 -11.45 -25.29 -3.87
C PHE A 269 -12.48 -24.36 -4.50
N GLN A 270 -13.54 -24.06 -3.75
CA GLN A 270 -14.40 -22.93 -4.05
C GLN A 270 -13.80 -21.66 -3.44
N THR A 271 -13.54 -20.65 -4.26
CA THR A 271 -12.84 -19.43 -3.85
C THR A 271 -13.74 -18.21 -3.86
N PHE A 272 -13.66 -17.43 -2.79
CA PHE A 272 -14.44 -16.20 -2.60
C PHE A 272 -13.50 -15.06 -2.21
N TRP A 273 -13.73 -13.87 -2.77
CA TRP A 273 -13.08 -12.64 -2.37
C TRP A 273 -14.12 -11.60 -1.95
N LEU A 274 -14.23 -11.33 -0.66
CA LEU A 274 -15.19 -10.38 -0.09
C LEU A 274 -14.41 -9.17 0.44
N SER A 275 -14.64 -7.99 -0.12
CA SER A 275 -13.83 -6.80 0.16
C SER A 275 -14.70 -5.62 0.57
N SER A 276 -14.32 -4.92 1.64
CA SER A 276 -14.86 -3.61 2.00
C SER A 276 -14.01 -2.46 1.46
N GLN A 277 -12.80 -2.74 0.97
CA GLN A 277 -12.05 -1.81 0.14
C GLN A 277 -12.75 -1.61 -1.21
N SER A 278 -12.65 -0.39 -1.73
CA SER A 278 -13.36 -0.02 -2.94
C SER A 278 -12.85 -0.79 -4.17
N ALA A 279 -13.79 -1.16 -5.04
CA ALA A 279 -13.47 -1.80 -6.30
C ALA A 279 -13.09 -0.79 -7.40
N PHE A 280 -12.66 0.43 -7.03
CA PHE A 280 -12.38 1.46 -8.01
C PHE A 280 -11.25 1.02 -8.93
N ARG A 281 -11.49 1.10 -10.25
CA ARG A 281 -10.63 0.53 -11.29
C ARG A 281 -10.38 -0.98 -11.10
N GLN A 282 -11.47 -1.75 -11.13
CA GLN A 282 -11.50 -3.24 -11.09
C GLN A 282 -10.37 -3.96 -11.86
N ASN A 283 -9.77 -3.38 -12.90
CA ASN A 283 -8.71 -4.02 -13.69
C ASN A 283 -7.31 -3.42 -13.48
N GLY A 284 -7.11 -2.57 -12.46
CA GLY A 284 -6.01 -1.61 -12.44
C GLY A 284 -5.02 -1.67 -11.28
N THR A 285 -5.32 -2.44 -10.24
CA THR A 285 -4.47 -2.58 -9.06
C THR A 285 -3.98 -4.02 -8.94
N ALA A 286 -2.85 -4.20 -8.25
CA ALA A 286 -2.28 -5.52 -8.02
C ALA A 286 -3.23 -6.41 -7.20
N VAL A 287 -3.85 -5.84 -6.16
CA VAL A 287 -4.83 -6.55 -5.31
C VAL A 287 -6.03 -7.02 -6.13
N THR A 288 -6.61 -6.14 -6.96
CA THR A 288 -7.78 -6.55 -7.75
C THR A 288 -7.41 -7.59 -8.80
N SER A 289 -6.17 -7.57 -9.33
CA SER A 289 -5.68 -8.61 -10.25
C SER A 289 -5.61 -10.01 -9.61
N ILE A 290 -5.45 -10.08 -8.28
CA ILE A 290 -5.52 -11.33 -7.50
C ILE A 290 -6.99 -11.65 -7.22
N ALA A 291 -7.77 -10.68 -6.73
CA ALA A 291 -9.17 -10.84 -6.35
C ALA A 291 -10.05 -11.38 -7.48
N MET A 292 -9.89 -10.85 -8.71
CA MET A 292 -10.68 -11.25 -9.88
C MET A 292 -10.49 -12.71 -10.30
N ARG A 293 -9.52 -13.42 -9.71
CA ARG A 293 -9.29 -14.84 -9.96
C ARG A 293 -10.16 -15.71 -9.08
N ALA A 294 -10.81 -15.15 -8.06
CA ALA A 294 -11.75 -15.87 -7.23
C ALA A 294 -13.00 -16.22 -8.06
N MET A 295 -13.62 -17.36 -7.77
CA MET A 295 -14.85 -17.76 -8.45
C MET A 295 -16.01 -16.79 -8.17
N GLU A 296 -16.05 -16.23 -6.96
CA GLU A 296 -17.00 -15.21 -6.56
C GLU A 296 -16.27 -14.02 -5.93
N THR A 297 -16.61 -12.80 -6.36
CA THR A 297 -16.08 -11.56 -5.79
C THR A 297 -17.21 -10.63 -5.38
N VAL A 298 -17.16 -10.10 -4.16
CA VAL A 298 -18.13 -9.15 -3.61
C VAL A 298 -17.41 -7.93 -3.07
N TYR A 299 -17.91 -6.75 -3.40
CA TYR A 299 -17.45 -5.48 -2.85
C TYR A 299 -18.59 -4.78 -2.11
N VAL A 300 -18.37 -4.47 -0.84
CA VAL A 300 -19.33 -3.71 -0.03
C VAL A 300 -18.89 -2.26 0.11
N ARG A 301 -19.84 -1.34 0.30
CA ARG A 301 -19.56 0.07 0.61
C ARG A 301 -20.06 0.38 2.01
N GLY A 302 -19.15 0.77 2.89
CA GLY A 302 -19.45 1.04 4.30
C GLY A 302 -18.43 0.36 5.21
N PHE A 303 -18.85 0.04 6.43
CA PHE A 303 -17.99 -0.58 7.42
C PHE A 303 -17.80 -2.08 7.20
N ASP A 304 -16.70 -2.62 7.71
CA ASP A 304 -16.28 -4.01 7.49
C ASP A 304 -17.33 -5.06 7.93
N GLU A 305 -18.20 -4.72 8.90
CA GLU A 305 -19.28 -5.62 9.35
C GLU A 305 -20.23 -6.06 8.22
N LEU A 306 -20.32 -5.27 7.15
CA LEU A 306 -21.11 -5.60 5.96
C LEU A 306 -20.60 -6.82 5.20
N LEU A 307 -19.39 -7.31 5.50
CA LEU A 307 -18.85 -8.55 4.95
C LEU A 307 -19.47 -9.80 5.60
N LEU A 308 -19.99 -9.71 6.84
CA LEU A 308 -20.49 -10.87 7.60
C LEU A 308 -21.67 -11.58 6.92
N PRO A 309 -22.68 -10.88 6.35
CA PRO A 309 -23.75 -11.55 5.61
C PRO A 309 -23.23 -12.34 4.40
N HIS A 310 -22.22 -11.81 3.69
CA HIS A 310 -21.63 -12.47 2.53
C HIS A 310 -20.76 -13.67 2.93
N LEU A 311 -20.02 -13.56 4.04
CA LEU A 311 -19.35 -14.71 4.64
C LEU A 311 -20.37 -15.81 4.97
N SER A 312 -21.47 -15.46 5.65
CA SER A 312 -22.52 -16.43 5.97
C SER A 312 -23.11 -17.10 4.72
N GLN A 313 -23.34 -16.35 3.64
CA GLN A 313 -23.79 -16.90 2.36
C GLN A 313 -22.78 -17.89 1.77
N ALA A 314 -21.50 -17.50 1.68
CA ALA A 314 -20.43 -18.37 1.20
C ALA A 314 -20.32 -19.66 2.04
N LEU A 315 -20.48 -19.57 3.37
CA LEU A 315 -20.48 -20.72 4.27
C LEU A 315 -21.67 -21.67 4.07
N GLN A 316 -22.83 -21.14 3.69
CA GLN A 316 -24.07 -21.91 3.48
C GLN A 316 -24.15 -22.59 2.10
N GLN A 317 -23.35 -22.17 1.12
CA GLN A 317 -23.35 -22.83 -0.19
C GLN A 317 -22.99 -24.32 -0.06
N ASN A 318 -23.90 -25.19 -0.46
CA ASN A 318 -23.75 -26.63 -0.29
C ASN A 318 -22.83 -27.20 -1.37
N THR A 319 -21.59 -27.50 -1.01
CA THR A 319 -20.59 -28.11 -1.88
C THR A 319 -19.79 -29.16 -1.10
N GLN A 320 -19.28 -30.16 -1.82
CA GLN A 320 -18.30 -31.12 -1.28
C GLN A 320 -16.86 -30.58 -1.38
N GLN A 321 -16.67 -29.43 -2.02
CA GLN A 321 -15.36 -28.80 -2.19
C GLN A 321 -14.95 -28.07 -0.91
N LYS A 322 -13.63 -28.04 -0.65
CA LYS A 322 -13.06 -27.15 0.35
C LYS A 322 -13.25 -25.69 -0.07
N LYS A 323 -13.31 -24.77 0.89
CA LYS A 323 -13.53 -23.34 0.64
C LYS A 323 -12.32 -22.52 1.06
N LEU A 324 -11.91 -21.58 0.21
CA LEU A 324 -11.05 -20.47 0.58
C LEU A 324 -11.86 -19.18 0.45
N ILE A 325 -12.07 -18.49 1.57
CA ILE A 325 -12.83 -17.24 1.63
C ILE A 325 -11.88 -16.14 2.11
N VAL A 326 -11.60 -15.17 1.25
CA VAL A 326 -10.79 -14.00 1.61
C VAL A 326 -11.72 -12.87 2.06
N LEU A 327 -11.48 -12.32 3.25
CA LEU A 327 -12.05 -11.05 3.71
C LEU A 327 -10.95 -9.98 3.64
N HIS A 328 -11.11 -9.00 2.76
CA HIS A 328 -10.19 -7.87 2.63
C HIS A 328 -10.80 -6.63 3.26
N LEU A 329 -10.23 -6.22 4.39
CA LEU A 329 -10.82 -5.21 5.27
C LEU A 329 -10.39 -3.79 4.89
N ASN A 330 -11.19 -2.80 5.25
CA ASN A 330 -10.77 -1.41 5.31
C ASN A 330 -10.05 -1.11 6.64
N GLY A 331 -10.30 -1.92 7.68
CA GLY A 331 -9.48 -2.00 8.89
C GLY A 331 -9.25 -0.65 9.56
N SER A 332 -8.00 -0.31 9.85
CA SER A 332 -7.60 0.92 10.53
C SER A 332 -7.00 1.97 9.59
N HIS A 333 -7.36 1.92 8.29
CA HIS A 333 -6.93 2.88 7.27
C HIS A 333 -7.23 4.33 7.68
N GLU A 334 -6.31 5.24 7.38
CA GLU A 334 -6.42 6.64 7.76
C GLU A 334 -7.46 7.40 6.92
N PRO A 335 -8.22 8.36 7.49
CA PRO A 335 -8.31 8.68 8.92
C PRO A 335 -9.12 7.64 9.70
N ALA A 336 -8.54 7.11 10.78
CA ALA A 336 -9.12 6.01 11.57
C ALA A 336 -10.51 6.33 12.16
N CYS A 337 -10.81 7.60 12.47
CA CYS A 337 -12.14 8.02 12.96
C CYS A 337 -13.28 7.73 11.97
N SER A 338 -12.96 7.46 10.69
CA SER A 338 -13.93 7.13 9.64
C SER A 338 -14.09 5.63 9.42
N ALA A 339 -13.35 4.79 10.14
CA ALA A 339 -13.30 3.35 9.93
C ALA A 339 -14.39 2.57 10.68
N TYR A 340 -15.12 3.22 11.59
CA TYR A 340 -16.16 2.59 12.40
C TYR A 340 -17.35 3.54 12.63
N PRO A 341 -18.56 3.01 12.92
CA PRO A 341 -19.70 3.83 13.33
C PRO A 341 -19.41 4.47 14.69
N GLN A 342 -19.69 5.77 14.85
CA GLN A 342 -19.46 6.49 16.12
C GLN A 342 -20.18 5.85 17.32
N SER A 343 -21.31 5.17 17.10
CA SER A 343 -22.03 4.41 18.13
C SER A 343 -21.28 3.20 18.67
N SER A 344 -20.27 2.71 17.94
CA SER A 344 -19.44 1.55 18.31
C SER A 344 -18.16 1.94 19.04
N ALA A 345 -17.92 3.24 19.24
CA ALA A 345 -16.74 3.75 19.93
C ALA A 345 -16.76 3.40 21.43
N VAL A 346 -15.65 2.86 21.93
CA VAL A 346 -15.44 2.48 23.33
C VAL A 346 -14.45 3.44 24.02
N PHE A 347 -13.41 3.86 23.31
CA PHE A 347 -12.38 4.77 23.81
C PHE A 347 -12.74 6.24 23.55
N GLN A 348 -12.36 7.10 24.50
CA GLN A 348 -12.72 8.52 24.53
C GLN A 348 -11.47 9.39 24.76
N PRO A 349 -11.50 10.67 24.34
CA PRO A 349 -12.59 11.31 23.59
C PRO A 349 -12.59 10.88 22.10
N GLN A 350 -13.75 10.83 21.46
CA GLN A 350 -13.89 10.33 20.07
C GLN A 350 -13.23 11.21 18.99
N ASP A 351 -12.83 12.44 19.33
CA ASP A 351 -12.11 13.35 18.44
C ASP A 351 -10.58 13.26 18.60
N ASP A 352 -10.09 12.47 19.56
CA ASP A 352 -8.68 12.14 19.72
C ASP A 352 -8.23 11.06 18.72
N GLN A 353 -7.12 11.30 18.02
CA GLN A 353 -6.65 10.42 16.95
C GLN A 353 -6.22 9.04 17.49
N ASP A 354 -5.63 8.98 18.69
CA ASP A 354 -5.24 7.70 19.30
C ASP A 354 -6.49 6.90 19.74
N ALA A 355 -7.47 7.57 20.34
CA ALA A 355 -8.75 6.93 20.66
C ALA A 355 -9.48 6.44 19.40
N CYS A 356 -9.46 7.21 18.30
CA CYS A 356 -9.99 6.76 17.02
C CYS A 356 -9.29 5.52 16.49
N TYR A 357 -7.96 5.49 16.51
CA TYR A 357 -7.19 4.36 16.04
C TYR A 357 -7.43 3.10 16.89
N ASP A 358 -7.48 3.24 18.21
CA ASP A 358 -7.81 2.13 19.10
C ASP A 358 -9.26 1.64 18.92
N ASN A 359 -10.20 2.55 18.62
CA ASN A 359 -11.59 2.20 18.31
C ASN A 359 -11.73 1.46 16.97
N SER A 360 -10.94 1.80 15.94
CA SER A 360 -10.96 1.07 14.67
C SER A 360 -10.46 -0.36 14.86
N ILE A 361 -9.40 -0.56 15.67
CA ILE A 361 -8.89 -1.89 16.03
C ILE A 361 -9.95 -2.68 16.82
N HIS A 362 -10.59 -2.07 17.81
CA HIS A 362 -11.65 -2.71 18.59
C HIS A 362 -12.87 -3.08 17.73
N TYR A 363 -13.20 -2.25 16.74
CA TYR A 363 -14.27 -2.55 15.81
C TYR A 363 -13.93 -3.74 14.90
N THR A 364 -12.69 -3.83 14.39
CA THR A 364 -12.18 -5.01 13.69
C THR A 364 -12.18 -6.26 14.59
N ASP A 365 -11.79 -6.15 15.86
CA ASP A 365 -11.85 -7.25 16.83
C ASP A 365 -13.29 -7.78 17.02
N SER A 366 -14.28 -6.88 17.09
CA SER A 366 -15.69 -7.27 17.14
C SER A 366 -16.15 -8.04 15.89
N LEU A 367 -15.61 -7.72 14.72
CA LEU A 367 -15.85 -8.50 13.50
C LEU A 367 -15.21 -9.89 13.58
N LEU A 368 -13.95 -9.96 14.03
CA LEU A 368 -13.22 -11.22 14.20
C LEU A 368 -13.95 -12.18 15.16
N GLY A 369 -14.47 -11.65 16.28
CA GLY A 369 -15.30 -12.44 17.20
C GLY A 369 -16.53 -13.07 16.53
N GLN A 370 -17.23 -12.30 15.68
CA GLN A 370 -18.38 -12.80 14.92
C GLN A 370 -17.98 -13.83 13.86
N VAL A 371 -16.82 -13.66 13.21
CA VAL A 371 -16.27 -14.67 12.30
C VAL A 371 -15.98 -15.98 13.02
N PHE A 372 -15.33 -15.93 14.19
CA PHE A 372 -15.05 -17.13 14.99
C PHE A 372 -16.35 -17.84 15.40
N GLU A 373 -17.36 -17.09 15.82
CA GLU A 373 -18.67 -17.63 16.19
C GLU A 373 -19.36 -18.36 15.02
N LEU A 374 -19.27 -17.83 13.79
CA LEU A 374 -19.81 -18.49 12.59
C LEU A 374 -19.09 -19.81 12.23
N LEU A 375 -17.85 -19.98 12.70
CA LEU A 375 -16.94 -21.06 12.30
C LEU A 375 -16.69 -22.11 13.39
N LYS A 376 -17.05 -21.84 14.66
CA LYS A 376 -16.68 -22.66 15.82
C LYS A 376 -17.16 -24.12 15.77
N ASP A 377 -18.25 -24.38 15.05
CA ASP A 377 -18.85 -25.71 14.89
C ASP A 377 -18.51 -26.36 13.54
N ARG A 378 -17.53 -25.81 12.82
CA ARG A 378 -17.06 -26.29 11.51
C ARG A 378 -15.61 -26.75 11.59
N ARG A 379 -15.20 -27.63 10.69
CA ARG A 379 -13.79 -27.93 10.40
C ARG A 379 -13.16 -26.74 9.66
N ALA A 380 -12.90 -25.68 10.41
CA ALA A 380 -12.52 -24.38 9.88
C ALA A 380 -11.28 -23.80 10.57
N SER A 381 -10.56 -22.97 9.86
CA SER A 381 -9.45 -22.18 10.38
C SER A 381 -9.49 -20.78 9.79
N VAL A 382 -9.05 -19.80 10.59
CA VAL A 382 -8.93 -18.39 10.18
C VAL A 382 -7.46 -17.99 10.25
N MET A 383 -6.89 -17.47 9.17
CA MET A 383 -5.60 -16.79 9.22
C MET A 383 -5.85 -15.28 9.11
N TYR A 384 -5.36 -14.51 10.07
CA TYR A 384 -5.40 -13.06 10.06
C TYR A 384 -3.99 -12.51 9.98
N PHE A 385 -3.79 -11.51 9.12
CA PHE A 385 -2.60 -10.66 9.14
C PHE A 385 -2.98 -9.25 8.70
N ALA A 386 -2.35 -8.22 9.24
CA ALA A 386 -2.44 -6.87 8.66
C ALA A 386 -1.45 -6.75 7.49
N ASP A 387 -1.85 -6.04 6.45
CA ASP A 387 -1.04 -5.82 5.26
C ASP A 387 0.21 -4.97 5.57
N HIS A 388 0.08 -3.91 6.36
CA HIS A 388 1.16 -3.09 6.91
C HIS A 388 0.73 -2.42 8.23
N GLY A 389 1.70 -1.86 8.94
CA GLY A 389 1.47 -1.00 10.10
C GLY A 389 1.45 0.48 9.70
N LEU A 390 1.37 1.37 10.68
CA LEU A 390 1.43 2.82 10.49
C LEU A 390 2.58 3.39 11.29
N GLU A 391 3.20 4.46 10.79
CA GLU A 391 4.07 5.30 11.61
C GLU A 391 3.22 6.21 12.49
N ARG A 392 3.68 6.50 13.71
CA ARG A 392 3.01 7.39 14.65
C ARG A 392 3.87 8.59 15.00
N ASP A 393 3.33 9.79 14.81
CA ASP A 393 3.93 11.06 15.24
C ASP A 393 2.90 11.93 15.98
N PRO A 394 2.94 11.97 17.33
CA PRO A 394 1.98 12.73 18.12
C PRO A 394 2.12 14.24 17.96
N THR A 395 3.20 14.74 17.34
CA THR A 395 3.41 16.18 17.12
C THR A 395 2.66 16.68 15.88
N LYS A 396 2.19 15.77 15.02
CA LYS A 396 1.48 16.10 13.80
C LYS A 396 -0.03 16.14 14.01
N LYS A 397 -0.70 16.94 13.17
CA LYS A 397 -2.16 17.01 13.13
C LYS A 397 -2.80 15.67 12.75
N ASN A 398 -2.18 14.95 11.81
CA ASN A 398 -2.56 13.59 11.44
C ASN A 398 -1.49 12.68 12.01
N VAL A 399 -1.83 12.02 13.12
CA VAL A 399 -0.88 11.34 14.00
C VAL A 399 -0.37 10.04 13.38
N TYR A 400 -1.19 9.38 12.56
CA TYR A 400 -0.87 8.12 11.91
C TYR A 400 -0.74 8.31 10.39
N PHE A 401 0.27 7.70 9.78
CA PHE A 401 0.52 7.76 8.34
C PHE A 401 1.41 6.58 7.87
N HIS A 402 1.47 6.33 6.56
CA HIS A 402 2.33 5.30 5.96
C HIS A 402 2.88 5.71 4.57
N GLY A 403 3.61 4.81 3.91
CA GLY A 403 4.13 5.02 2.55
C GLY A 403 5.41 5.89 2.44
N GLY A 404 6.02 6.24 3.57
CA GLY A 404 7.29 6.96 3.62
C GLY A 404 8.47 6.15 3.04
N ARG A 405 9.52 6.85 2.62
CA ARG A 405 10.81 6.23 2.30
C ARG A 405 11.54 5.87 3.59
N GLU A 406 12.19 4.71 3.63
CA GLU A 406 12.89 4.21 4.83
C GLU A 406 12.04 4.40 6.10
N ALA A 407 10.80 3.90 6.08
CA ALA A 407 9.86 4.01 7.20
C ALA A 407 10.42 3.30 8.45
N SER A 408 9.93 3.71 9.63
CA SER A 408 10.27 3.07 10.90
C SER A 408 9.70 1.66 11.01
N GLN A 409 10.19 0.88 11.98
CA GLN A 409 9.71 -0.47 12.26
C GLN A 409 8.19 -0.49 12.51
N GLN A 410 7.61 0.58 13.06
CA GLN A 410 6.16 0.72 13.26
C GLN A 410 5.32 0.52 11.97
N ALA A 411 5.85 0.90 10.80
CA ALA A 411 5.17 0.70 9.53
C ALA A 411 5.16 -0.75 9.04
N TYR A 412 6.02 -1.60 9.61
CA TYR A 412 6.22 -2.99 9.19
C TYR A 412 5.77 -3.99 10.26
N HIS A 413 5.83 -3.68 11.56
CA HIS A 413 5.46 -4.63 12.62
C HIS A 413 3.93 -4.81 12.69
N VAL A 414 3.46 -5.94 12.18
CA VAL A 414 2.03 -6.22 11.95
C VAL A 414 1.53 -7.40 12.77
N PRO A 415 0.27 -7.37 13.22
CA PRO A 415 -0.33 -8.52 13.90
C PRO A 415 -0.56 -9.67 12.92
N MET A 416 -0.27 -10.89 13.36
CA MET A 416 -0.57 -12.10 12.60
C MET A 416 -0.88 -13.28 13.52
N PHE A 417 -1.92 -14.03 13.17
CA PHE A 417 -2.26 -15.26 13.89
C PHE A 417 -3.09 -16.23 13.05
N ILE A 418 -3.09 -17.50 13.46
CA ILE A 418 -3.98 -18.53 12.91
C ILE A 418 -4.89 -19.03 14.04
N TRP A 419 -6.18 -18.83 13.90
CA TRP A 419 -7.20 -19.41 14.76
C TRP A 419 -7.68 -20.75 14.19
N TYR A 420 -7.87 -21.72 15.08
CA TYR A 420 -8.39 -23.04 14.75
C TYR A 420 -9.72 -23.25 15.46
N SER A 421 -10.72 -23.70 14.71
CA SER A 421 -12.01 -24.08 15.30
C SER A 421 -11.83 -25.16 16.36
N PRO A 422 -12.57 -25.10 17.49
CA PRO A 422 -12.56 -26.14 18.52
C PRO A 422 -12.78 -27.56 17.97
N VAL A 423 -13.52 -27.72 16.86
CA VAL A 423 -13.78 -29.01 16.21
C VAL A 423 -12.51 -29.74 15.77
N LEU A 424 -11.42 -29.01 15.50
CA LEU A 424 -10.13 -29.60 15.07
C LEU A 424 -9.37 -30.27 16.22
N GLY A 425 -9.76 -30.05 17.49
CA GLY A 425 -9.15 -30.66 18.67
C GLY A 425 -7.69 -30.26 18.89
N ASP A 426 -6.95 -31.07 19.66
CA ASP A 426 -5.58 -30.77 20.08
C ASP A 426 -4.49 -31.16 19.08
N GLY A 427 -4.86 -31.75 17.93
CA GLY A 427 -3.92 -32.21 16.91
C GLY A 427 -3.32 -31.11 16.02
N VAL A 428 -3.80 -29.87 16.15
CA VAL A 428 -3.24 -28.71 15.42
C VAL A 428 -2.19 -28.00 16.25
N ASP A 429 -1.09 -27.58 15.62
CA ASP A 429 -0.04 -26.81 16.28
C ASP A 429 -0.51 -25.38 16.57
N ARG A 430 -0.57 -25.05 17.85
CA ARG A 430 -0.91 -23.70 18.36
C ARG A 430 0.28 -23.02 19.05
N THR A 431 1.49 -23.55 18.87
CA THR A 431 2.70 -23.02 19.50
C THR A 431 2.98 -21.61 18.98
N THR A 432 3.12 -20.65 19.90
CA THR A 432 3.47 -19.27 19.55
C THR A 432 4.82 -19.20 18.84
N GLU A 433 4.86 -18.55 17.68
CA GLU A 433 6.09 -18.25 16.97
C GLU A 433 6.66 -16.92 17.49
N ASN A 434 7.91 -16.95 17.95
CA ASN A 434 8.58 -15.81 18.58
C ASN A 434 9.66 -15.19 17.69
N ASN A 435 10.12 -15.90 16.66
CA ASN A 435 11.09 -15.37 15.72
C ASN A 435 10.40 -14.43 14.73
N ILE A 436 11.22 -13.60 14.08
CA ILE A 436 10.74 -12.76 12.98
C ILE A 436 10.21 -13.67 11.86
N PHE A 437 8.99 -13.37 11.40
CA PHE A 437 8.38 -14.00 10.24
C PHE A 437 7.82 -12.91 9.32
N SER A 438 8.32 -12.82 8.09
CA SER A 438 7.83 -11.82 7.13
C SER A 438 6.56 -12.30 6.43
N THR A 439 5.53 -11.45 6.40
CA THR A 439 4.29 -11.72 5.65
C THR A 439 4.53 -11.80 4.15
N ALA A 440 5.69 -11.34 3.63
CA ALA A 440 6.10 -11.59 2.24
C ALA A 440 6.21 -13.09 1.91
N TYR A 441 6.29 -13.96 2.94
CA TYR A 441 6.27 -15.42 2.76
C TYR A 441 4.88 -16.04 3.03
N ASN A 442 3.84 -15.22 3.23
CA ASN A 442 2.49 -15.70 3.48
C ASN A 442 1.92 -16.52 2.32
N ASN A 443 2.32 -16.29 1.07
CA ASN A 443 1.88 -17.14 -0.04
C ASN A 443 2.26 -18.61 0.22
N TYR A 444 3.50 -18.87 0.66
CA TYR A 444 3.94 -20.21 1.03
C TYR A 444 3.24 -20.73 2.28
N LEU A 445 3.07 -19.88 3.30
CA LEU A 445 2.41 -20.26 4.55
C LEU A 445 0.93 -20.62 4.35
N ILE A 446 0.20 -19.82 3.56
CA ILE A 446 -1.21 -20.00 3.22
C ILE A 446 -1.38 -21.26 2.36
N ASN A 447 -0.49 -21.48 1.38
CA ASN A 447 -0.49 -22.69 0.58
C ASN A 447 -0.27 -23.95 1.44
N ALA A 448 0.72 -23.94 2.36
CA ALA A 448 0.96 -25.03 3.30
C ALA A 448 -0.20 -25.21 4.31
N TRP A 449 -0.80 -24.10 4.78
CA TRP A 449 -1.98 -24.08 5.64
C TRP A 449 -3.19 -24.75 4.98
N MET A 450 -3.41 -24.47 3.69
CA MET A 450 -4.46 -25.10 2.89
C MET A 450 -4.17 -26.56 2.55
N GLY A 451 -2.91 -26.98 2.65
CA GLY A 451 -2.43 -28.27 2.16
C GLY A 451 -2.34 -28.32 0.62
N VAL A 452 -2.09 -27.18 -0.02
CA VAL A 452 -2.00 -27.03 -1.48
C VAL A 452 -0.68 -26.36 -1.81
N THR A 453 0.35 -27.14 -2.10
CA THR A 453 1.73 -26.67 -2.32
C THR A 453 2.25 -27.18 -3.66
N LYS A 454 3.46 -26.75 -4.03
CA LYS A 454 4.22 -27.37 -5.12
C LYS A 454 5.26 -28.35 -4.54
N PRO A 455 5.65 -29.42 -5.24
CA PRO A 455 6.59 -30.43 -4.73
C PRO A 455 7.91 -29.87 -4.19
N GLU A 456 8.41 -28.79 -4.77
CA GLU A 456 9.65 -28.12 -4.39
C GLU A 456 9.53 -27.16 -3.20
N GLN A 457 8.31 -26.85 -2.77
CA GLN A 457 8.05 -25.92 -1.67
C GLN A 457 7.99 -26.65 -0.33
N PRO A 458 8.15 -25.95 0.81
CA PRO A 458 7.76 -26.48 2.11
C PRO A 458 6.30 -26.93 2.13
N GLN A 459 6.00 -28.08 2.73
CA GLN A 459 4.70 -28.76 2.66
C GLN A 459 3.81 -28.49 3.87
N THR A 460 4.39 -28.05 4.99
CA THR A 460 3.68 -27.82 6.26
C THR A 460 3.96 -26.42 6.81
N LEU A 461 3.10 -25.94 7.70
CA LEU A 461 3.28 -24.66 8.40
C LEU A 461 4.65 -24.59 9.09
N GLU A 462 5.04 -25.66 9.79
CA GLU A 462 6.32 -25.73 10.49
C GLU A 462 7.50 -25.64 9.53
N GLU A 463 7.45 -26.37 8.40
CA GLU A 463 8.51 -26.30 7.40
C GLU A 463 8.65 -24.90 6.79
N VAL A 464 7.53 -24.21 6.50
CA VAL A 464 7.56 -22.81 6.01
C VAL A 464 8.19 -21.89 7.05
N ILE A 465 7.73 -21.97 8.31
CA ILE A 465 8.21 -21.13 9.40
C ILE A 465 9.71 -21.34 9.63
N VAL A 466 10.18 -22.59 9.62
CA VAL A 466 11.60 -22.93 9.78
C VAL A 466 12.41 -22.45 8.58
N HIS A 467 11.90 -22.62 7.36
CA HIS A 467 12.62 -22.25 6.14
C HIS A 467 12.89 -20.75 6.04
N TYR A 468 11.92 -19.91 6.39
CA TYR A 468 12.03 -18.44 6.32
C TYR A 468 12.32 -17.78 7.67
N LYS A 469 12.73 -18.58 8.67
CA LYS A 469 12.96 -18.11 10.03
C LYS A 469 13.99 -16.98 10.06
N GLY A 470 13.59 -15.84 10.60
CA GLY A 470 14.49 -14.72 10.87
C GLY A 470 14.85 -13.89 9.65
N ASP A 471 14.26 -14.16 8.47
CA ASP A 471 14.37 -13.24 7.35
C ASP A 471 13.61 -11.95 7.65
N SER A 472 14.36 -10.86 7.68
CA SER A 472 13.92 -9.53 8.09
C SER A 472 13.96 -8.52 6.94
N LEU A 473 14.10 -8.97 5.69
CA LEU A 473 14.15 -8.07 4.55
C LEU A 473 12.79 -7.43 4.29
N VAL A 474 12.80 -6.11 4.10
CA VAL A 474 11.63 -5.30 3.75
C VAL A 474 11.98 -4.35 2.61
N VAL A 475 10.95 -3.88 1.90
CA VAL A 475 11.08 -2.89 0.83
C VAL A 475 10.29 -1.64 1.17
N ASP A 476 10.76 -0.46 0.78
CA ASP A 476 10.03 0.79 0.98
C ASP A 476 9.24 1.23 -0.27
N ALA A 477 8.60 2.40 -0.18
CA ALA A 477 7.82 2.99 -1.28
C ALA A 477 8.63 3.38 -2.54
N ASN A 478 9.96 3.30 -2.49
CA ASN A 478 10.87 3.53 -3.63
C ASN A 478 11.39 2.22 -4.22
N HIS A 479 11.01 1.07 -3.68
CA HIS A 479 11.61 -0.22 -3.98
C HIS A 479 13.06 -0.37 -3.50
N ASP A 480 13.50 0.44 -2.53
CA ASP A 480 14.78 0.26 -1.85
C ASP A 480 14.61 -0.86 -0.79
N VAL A 481 15.54 -1.82 -0.74
CA VAL A 481 15.50 -2.96 0.18
C VAL A 481 16.33 -2.68 1.43
N PHE A 482 15.77 -2.97 2.60
CA PHE A 482 16.38 -2.77 3.90
C PHE A 482 16.28 -4.03 4.76
N ASP A 483 17.15 -4.13 5.75
CA ASP A 483 16.95 -5.05 6.87
C ASP A 483 16.11 -4.34 7.95
N TYR A 484 14.93 -4.90 8.26
CA TYR A 484 13.98 -4.37 9.23
C TYR A 484 14.64 -4.03 10.57
N VAL A 485 15.57 -4.87 11.05
CA VAL A 485 16.18 -4.66 12.39
C VAL A 485 17.12 -3.45 12.41
N MET A 486 17.50 -2.93 11.24
CA MET A 486 18.36 -1.75 11.07
C MET A 486 17.55 -0.45 10.90
N LEU A 487 16.23 -0.54 10.76
CA LEU A 487 15.35 0.62 10.70
C LEU A 487 15.17 1.24 12.10
N ARG A 488 14.94 2.55 12.15
CA ARG A 488 14.53 3.23 13.39
C ARG A 488 13.26 2.60 13.94
N LYS A 489 13.10 2.49 15.25
CA LYS A 489 11.92 1.83 15.84
C LYS A 489 10.66 2.65 15.63
N GLU A 490 10.72 3.92 16.01
CA GLU A 490 9.62 4.87 15.89
C GLU A 490 9.95 5.99 14.90
N PHE A 491 8.94 6.69 14.39
CA PHE A 491 9.14 7.81 13.48
C PHE A 491 9.93 8.97 14.12
N THR A 492 9.74 9.18 15.42
CA THR A 492 10.32 10.30 16.20
C THR A 492 11.74 10.03 16.69
N GLU A 493 12.28 8.82 16.46
CA GLU A 493 13.63 8.42 16.90
C GLU A 493 14.65 8.45 15.74
N ASP A 494 15.91 8.68 16.07
CA ASP A 494 17.02 8.42 15.17
C ASP A 494 17.35 6.91 15.10
N LYS A 495 18.24 6.50 14.20
CA LYS A 495 18.64 5.08 14.07
C LYS A 495 19.39 4.51 15.28
N GLN A 496 19.80 5.36 16.22
CA GLN A 496 20.46 4.97 17.46
C GLN A 496 19.45 4.89 18.63
N GLY A 497 18.17 5.17 18.37
CA GLY A 497 17.10 5.21 19.38
C GLY A 497 17.12 6.48 20.23
N ASN A 498 17.85 7.53 19.83
CA ASN A 498 17.75 8.83 20.50
C ASN A 498 16.56 9.58 19.92
N PRO A 499 15.83 10.37 20.74
CA PRO A 499 14.83 11.30 20.22
C PRO A 499 15.47 12.22 19.17
N THR A 500 14.84 12.34 18.00
CA THR A 500 15.26 13.36 17.04
C THR A 500 15.06 14.74 17.67
N PRO A 501 16.05 15.65 17.58
CA PRO A 501 15.88 17.01 18.06
C PRO A 501 14.68 17.63 17.33
N GLU A 502 13.67 18.03 18.09
CA GLU A 502 12.38 18.54 17.60
C GLU A 502 12.56 19.52 16.42
N GLY A 503 11.70 19.38 15.42
CA GLY A 503 11.60 20.24 14.25
C GLY A 503 11.42 21.71 14.60
N GLN A 504 12.53 22.43 14.77
CA GLN A 504 12.60 23.86 14.55
C GLN A 504 12.72 24.12 13.06
N GLY A 505 11.59 24.12 12.36
CA GLY A 505 11.49 24.48 10.95
C GLY A 505 10.17 25.15 10.63
#